data_AF-A0A848CDC2-F1
#
_entry.id   AF-A0A848CDC2-F1
#
_cell.length_a   1.000
_cell.length_b   1.000
_cell.length_c   1.000
_cell.angle_alpha   90.00
_cell.angle_beta   90.00
_cell.angle_gamma   90.00
#
_symmetry.space_group_name_H-M   'P 1'
#
loop_
_entity.id
_entity.type
_entity.pdbx_description
1 polymer ?
#
loop_
_entity_poly.entity_id
_entity_poly.type
_entity_poly.pdbx_seq_one_letter_code
_entity_poly.pdbx_strand_id
1 'polypeptide(L)'
;MCEKGTFYIPKSICMGEVVNAGWAVDYYFVVLCGDAVELRYVRWDCPWYETVGRDTEVTDPAVIAKMERTLAMLLDANKPRIPTPVPILHPALLTFLTLLGVADAEALAGKIHAAATTPEQCAALCEEFDMEEAYTGWHVTLMRLALRDRKRLDWVDWKEAPEEVFASLCCLLPPGAKEHLPPCDDEDAYPEEVLRACSPVLHDRYGLTILLWDTGGDEYVFMVVPSDKVSEAFAAASELGITLQRVEDLFDQE
;
A
#
# COMPACT_ATOMS: atom_id res chain seq x y z
N MET A 1 -22.31 -34.78 -6.29
CA MET A 1 -21.01 -34.62 -6.97
C MET A 1 -20.79 -33.12 -7.16
N CYS A 2 -19.75 -32.55 -6.55
CA CYS A 2 -19.34 -31.17 -6.85
C CYS A 2 -18.26 -31.23 -7.94
N GLU A 3 -18.45 -30.44 -9.00
CA GLU A 3 -17.52 -30.28 -10.11
C GLU A 3 -16.26 -29.53 -9.69
N LYS A 4 -15.17 -29.74 -10.44
CA LYS A 4 -13.85 -29.13 -10.26
C LYS A 4 -13.94 -27.61 -10.01
N GLY A 5 -13.45 -27.19 -8.84
CA GLY A 5 -13.15 -25.79 -8.52
C GLY A 5 -11.98 -25.78 -7.53
N THR A 6 -10.89 -25.16 -7.94
CA THR A 6 -9.68 -24.97 -7.14
C THR A 6 -10.00 -24.09 -5.93
N PHE A 7 -9.64 -24.51 -4.73
CA PHE A 7 -9.73 -23.67 -3.52
C PHE A 7 -8.33 -23.39 -2.97
N TYR A 8 -8.09 -22.14 -2.60
CA TYR A 8 -6.86 -21.71 -1.95
C TYR A 8 -6.93 -22.06 -0.46
N ILE A 9 -5.95 -22.85 -0.01
CA ILE A 9 -5.69 -23.12 1.41
C ILE A 9 -5.13 -21.83 2.02
N PRO A 10 -5.67 -21.29 3.13
CA PRO A 10 -4.87 -20.39 3.96
C PRO A 10 -3.70 -21.22 4.49
N LYS A 11 -2.45 -20.79 4.21
CA LYS A 11 -1.18 -21.43 4.63
C LYS A 11 -1.40 -22.31 5.86
N SER A 12 -1.41 -23.63 5.65
CA SER A 12 -1.71 -24.62 6.67
C SER A 12 -0.93 -24.32 7.95
N ILE A 13 -1.61 -24.18 9.08
CA ILE A 13 -0.93 -24.13 10.37
C ILE A 13 -0.65 -25.57 10.77
N CYS A 14 0.58 -26.01 10.48
CA CYS A 14 1.09 -27.31 10.89
C CYS A 14 1.26 -27.33 12.41
N MET A 15 0.50 -28.18 13.10
CA MET A 15 0.69 -28.42 14.52
C MET A 15 1.10 -29.86 14.76
N GLY A 16 2.40 -30.11 14.66
CA GLY A 16 2.99 -31.37 15.09
C GLY A 16 2.97 -31.49 16.61
N GLU A 17 2.79 -32.71 17.13
CA GLU A 17 3.21 -33.07 18.48
C GLU A 17 4.63 -33.66 18.41
N VAL A 18 5.61 -32.98 19.04
CA VAL A 18 7.01 -33.40 19.04
C VAL A 18 7.20 -34.40 20.17
N VAL A 19 7.16 -35.69 19.84
CA VAL A 19 7.37 -36.78 20.82
C VAL A 19 8.87 -36.97 21.11
N ASN A 20 9.75 -36.55 20.19
CA ASN A 20 11.21 -36.46 20.32
C ASN A 20 11.77 -35.32 19.45
N ALA A 21 12.89 -34.70 19.83
CA ALA A 21 13.50 -33.59 19.09
C ALA A 21 13.63 -33.90 17.58
N GLY A 22 12.85 -33.17 16.76
CA GLY A 22 12.87 -33.29 15.30
C GLY A 22 11.86 -34.26 14.67
N TRP A 23 10.98 -34.93 15.44
CA TRP A 23 10.01 -35.88 14.91
C TRP A 23 8.58 -35.54 15.36
N ALA A 24 7.71 -35.19 14.41
CA ALA A 24 6.27 -35.01 14.61
C ALA A 24 5.52 -36.22 14.04
N VAL A 25 4.74 -36.90 14.89
CA VAL A 25 4.04 -38.15 14.54
C VAL A 25 2.58 -37.90 14.17
N ASP A 26 2.00 -36.86 14.76
CA ASP A 26 0.58 -36.53 14.72
C ASP A 26 0.43 -35.06 14.26
N TYR A 27 -0.29 -34.83 13.17
CA TYR A 27 -0.48 -33.54 12.52
C TYR A 27 -1.94 -33.11 12.59
N TYR A 28 -2.19 -31.92 13.14
CA TYR A 28 -3.50 -31.31 13.16
C TYR A 28 -3.55 -30.13 12.19
N PHE A 29 -4.61 -30.05 11.39
CA PHE A 29 -4.85 -29.02 10.37
C PHE A 29 -6.16 -28.32 10.67
N VAL A 30 -6.19 -27.01 10.51
CA VAL A 30 -7.41 -26.22 10.48
C VAL A 30 -7.75 -25.96 9.01
N VAL A 31 -8.92 -26.40 8.56
CA VAL A 31 -9.34 -26.32 7.15
C VAL A 31 -10.64 -25.52 7.05
N LEU A 32 -10.69 -24.55 6.15
CA LEU A 32 -11.92 -23.84 5.82
C LEU A 32 -12.73 -24.68 4.82
N CYS A 33 -13.96 -25.04 5.19
CA CYS A 33 -14.90 -25.83 4.39
C CYS A 33 -16.19 -25.02 4.16
N GLY A 34 -16.21 -24.20 3.10
CA GLY A 34 -17.25 -23.20 2.89
C GLY A 34 -17.14 -22.09 3.94
N ASP A 35 -18.22 -21.79 4.65
CA ASP A 35 -18.25 -20.78 5.72
C ASP A 35 -17.87 -21.34 7.11
N ALA A 36 -17.46 -22.62 7.18
CA ALA A 36 -17.12 -23.30 8.43
C ALA A 36 -15.64 -23.66 8.51
N VAL A 37 -15.13 -23.81 9.73
CA VAL A 37 -13.76 -24.25 10.00
C VAL A 37 -13.79 -25.64 10.62
N GLU A 38 -13.00 -26.57 10.07
CA GLU A 38 -12.87 -27.97 10.50
C GLU A 38 -11.44 -28.25 11.00
N LEU A 39 -11.30 -29.14 11.98
CA LEU A 39 -10.01 -29.72 12.36
C LEU A 39 -9.82 -31.08 11.68
N ARG A 40 -8.66 -31.31 11.07
CA ARG A 40 -8.28 -32.60 10.50
C ARG A 40 -7.00 -33.13 11.15
N TYR A 41 -6.93 -34.44 11.33
CA TYR A 41 -5.80 -35.11 11.96
C TYR A 41 -5.15 -36.08 10.97
N VAL A 42 -3.82 -36.16 10.98
CA VAL A 42 -3.03 -37.09 10.16
C VAL A 42 -1.92 -37.71 11.00
N ARG A 43 -1.79 -39.04 10.94
CA ARG A 43 -0.67 -39.78 11.53
C ARG A 43 0.34 -40.16 10.44
N TRP A 44 1.64 -39.96 10.74
CA TRP A 44 2.78 -39.99 9.80
C TRP A 44 2.94 -41.26 8.94
N ASP A 45 2.41 -42.41 9.36
CA ASP A 45 2.61 -43.71 8.69
C ASP A 45 1.42 -44.19 7.83
N CYS A 46 0.35 -43.41 7.74
CA CYS A 46 -0.83 -43.77 6.94
C CYS A 46 -0.89 -42.92 5.65
N PRO A 47 -0.90 -43.54 4.46
CA PRO A 47 -1.27 -42.80 3.27
C PRO A 47 -2.72 -42.31 3.44
N TRP A 48 -3.02 -41.17 2.84
CA TRP A 48 -4.29 -40.42 2.85
C TRP A 48 -5.59 -41.28 2.88
N TYR A 49 -6.05 -41.79 4.03
CA TYR A 49 -7.34 -42.51 4.08
C TYR A 49 -8.19 -42.31 5.34
N GLU A 50 -7.67 -41.82 6.47
CA GLU A 50 -8.54 -41.48 7.60
C GLU A 50 -9.19 -40.13 7.35
N THR A 51 -10.32 -40.19 6.64
CA THR A 51 -11.25 -39.09 6.57
C THR A 51 -11.92 -39.02 7.95
N VAL A 52 -11.38 -38.19 8.84
CA VAL A 52 -12.08 -37.87 10.09
C VAL A 52 -13.44 -37.30 9.66
N GLY A 53 -14.51 -37.99 10.01
CA GLY A 53 -15.86 -37.57 9.63
C GLY A 53 -16.17 -36.23 10.27
N ARG A 54 -16.99 -35.41 9.60
CA ARG A 54 -17.53 -34.14 10.14
C ARG A 54 -18.14 -34.29 11.54
N ASP A 55 -18.53 -35.51 11.91
CA ASP A 55 -19.20 -35.88 13.15
C ASP A 55 -18.29 -36.62 14.17
N THR A 56 -16.97 -36.71 13.92
CA THR A 56 -16.04 -37.33 14.87
C THR A 56 -15.63 -36.32 15.93
N GLU A 57 -16.09 -36.53 17.16
CA GLU A 57 -15.79 -35.67 18.31
C GLU A 57 -14.32 -35.82 18.74
N VAL A 58 -13.58 -34.71 18.74
CA VAL A 58 -12.23 -34.66 19.33
C VAL A 58 -12.37 -34.56 20.84
N THR A 59 -11.91 -35.59 21.56
CA THR A 59 -12.06 -35.69 23.02
C THR A 59 -10.76 -35.50 23.81
N ASP A 60 -9.61 -35.41 23.13
CA ASP A 60 -8.31 -35.20 23.78
C ASP A 60 -8.22 -33.76 24.34
N PRO A 61 -8.13 -33.58 25.68
CA PRO A 61 -8.11 -32.26 26.29
C PRO A 61 -6.87 -31.42 25.93
N ALA A 62 -5.72 -32.05 25.66
CA ALA A 62 -4.49 -31.34 25.29
C ALA A 62 -4.59 -30.78 23.86
N VAL A 63 -5.21 -31.54 22.95
CA VAL A 63 -5.50 -31.11 21.58
C VAL A 63 -6.51 -29.96 21.58
N ILE A 64 -7.62 -30.09 22.32
CA ILE A 64 -8.62 -29.04 22.46
C ILE A 64 -7.97 -27.75 22.99
N ALA A 65 -7.18 -27.83 24.06
CA ALA A 65 -6.53 -26.65 24.63
C ALA A 65 -5.51 -25.99 23.67
N LYS A 66 -4.81 -26.78 22.84
CA LYS A 66 -3.90 -26.26 21.80
C LYS A 66 -4.67 -25.55 20.69
N MET A 67 -5.82 -26.08 20.29
CA MET A 67 -6.70 -25.45 19.32
C MET A 67 -7.27 -24.14 19.85
N GLU A 68 -7.81 -24.12 21.06
CA GLU A 68 -8.37 -22.91 21.66
C GLU A 68 -7.34 -21.79 21.72
N ARG A 69 -6.09 -22.10 22.12
CA ARG A 69 -4.99 -21.13 22.11
C ARG A 69 -4.66 -20.63 20.70
N THR A 70 -4.59 -21.53 19.72
CA THR A 70 -4.25 -21.12 18.34
C THR A 70 -5.38 -20.32 17.71
N LEU A 71 -6.64 -20.74 17.91
CA LEU A 71 -7.80 -20.01 17.45
C LEU A 71 -7.84 -18.62 18.07
N ALA A 72 -7.57 -18.50 19.37
CA ALA A 72 -7.45 -17.20 20.03
C ALA A 72 -6.34 -16.34 19.41
N MET A 73 -5.16 -16.92 19.15
CA MET A 73 -4.06 -16.21 18.49
C MET A 73 -4.41 -15.79 17.05
N LEU A 74 -5.13 -16.61 16.29
CA LEU A 74 -5.54 -16.29 14.93
C LEU A 74 -6.64 -15.25 14.91
N LEU A 75 -7.65 -15.39 15.76
CA LEU A 75 -8.69 -14.38 15.92
C LEU A 75 -8.08 -13.05 16.34
N ASP A 76 -7.10 -13.06 17.24
CA ASP A 76 -6.38 -11.85 17.65
C ASP A 76 -5.51 -11.26 16.53
N ALA A 77 -4.78 -12.10 15.79
CA ALA A 77 -3.96 -11.68 14.66
C ALA A 77 -4.80 -11.12 13.49
N ASN A 78 -6.04 -11.62 13.32
CA ASN A 78 -6.97 -11.18 12.28
C ASN A 78 -8.01 -10.17 12.79
N LYS A 79 -7.89 -9.65 14.02
CA LYS A 79 -8.73 -8.53 14.45
C LYS A 79 -8.42 -7.34 13.55
N PRO A 80 -9.45 -6.61 13.06
CA PRO A 80 -9.23 -5.35 12.37
C PRO A 80 -8.34 -4.46 13.22
N ARG A 81 -7.15 -4.15 12.72
CA ARG A 81 -6.27 -3.18 13.37
C ARG A 81 -6.86 -1.81 13.10
N ILE A 82 -7.62 -1.32 14.07
CA ILE A 82 -8.16 0.03 14.01
C ILE A 82 -6.98 0.99 14.28
N PRO A 83 -6.55 1.79 13.29
CA PRO A 83 -5.44 2.70 13.49
C PRO A 83 -5.83 3.78 14.50
N THR A 84 -4.87 4.28 15.27
CA THR A 84 -5.11 5.43 16.14
C THR A 84 -5.39 6.68 15.29
N PRO A 85 -6.31 7.56 15.71
CA PRO A 85 -6.52 8.85 15.06
C PRO A 85 -5.22 9.65 14.97
N VAL A 86 -5.00 10.32 13.85
CA VAL A 86 -3.84 11.18 13.62
C VAL A 86 -4.30 12.63 13.49
N PRO A 87 -3.66 13.59 14.17
CA PRO A 87 -3.95 15.00 13.98
C PRO A 87 -3.49 15.43 12.59
N ILE A 88 -4.44 15.76 11.71
CA ILE A 88 -4.19 16.31 10.38
C ILE A 88 -5.13 17.48 10.13
N LEU A 89 -4.64 18.54 9.49
CA LEU A 89 -5.42 19.74 9.25
C LEU A 89 -6.17 19.65 7.92
N HIS A 90 -7.51 19.66 7.97
CA HIS A 90 -8.35 19.72 6.76
C HIS A 90 -7.99 20.90 5.83
N PRO A 91 -7.75 22.14 6.33
CA PRO A 91 -7.37 23.25 5.45
C PRO A 91 -6.04 23.01 4.71
N ALA A 92 -5.07 22.34 5.34
CA ALA A 92 -3.80 22.01 4.72
C ALA A 92 -3.99 20.96 3.61
N LEU A 93 -4.80 19.92 3.87
CA LEU A 93 -5.19 18.93 2.85
C LEU A 93 -5.85 19.60 1.65
N LEU A 94 -6.86 20.44 1.89
CA LEU A 94 -7.58 21.12 0.82
C LEU A 94 -6.65 21.99 -0.02
N THR A 95 -5.76 22.76 0.62
CA THR A 95 -4.78 23.61 -0.05
C THR A 95 -3.87 22.76 -0.93
N PHE A 96 -3.30 21.70 -0.37
CA PHE A 96 -2.38 20.81 -1.08
C PHE A 96 -3.04 20.16 -2.31
N LEU A 97 -4.24 19.60 -2.16
CA LEU A 97 -4.97 18.96 -3.26
C LEU A 97 -5.39 19.96 -4.35
N THR A 98 -5.75 21.18 -3.96
CA THR A 98 -6.12 22.25 -4.90
C THR A 98 -4.92 22.69 -5.73
N LEU A 99 -3.74 22.82 -5.11
CA LEU A 99 -2.50 23.14 -5.82
C LEU A 99 -2.12 22.09 -6.87
N LEU A 100 -2.43 20.83 -6.58
CA LEU A 100 -2.26 19.72 -7.51
C LEU A 100 -3.39 19.64 -8.57
N GLY A 101 -4.34 20.57 -8.59
CA GLY A 101 -5.42 20.59 -9.59
C GLY A 101 -6.36 19.39 -9.47
N VAL A 102 -6.59 18.88 -8.26
CA VAL A 102 -7.60 17.84 -8.00
C VAL A 102 -8.99 18.44 -8.16
N ALA A 103 -9.80 17.90 -9.08
CA ALA A 103 -11.11 18.45 -9.41
C ALA A 103 -12.11 18.38 -8.24
N ASP A 104 -12.03 17.33 -7.43
CA ASP A 104 -12.89 17.06 -6.27
C ASP A 104 -12.16 17.31 -4.94
N ALA A 105 -11.24 18.29 -4.89
CA ALA A 105 -10.33 18.51 -3.76
C ALA A 105 -11.03 18.62 -2.41
N GLU A 106 -12.16 19.33 -2.31
CA GLU A 106 -12.95 19.45 -1.09
C GLU A 106 -13.46 18.10 -0.59
N ALA A 107 -14.06 17.30 -1.50
CA ALA A 107 -14.60 16.00 -1.15
C ALA A 107 -13.48 15.03 -0.76
N LEU A 108 -12.35 15.05 -1.47
CA LEU A 108 -11.20 14.22 -1.17
C LEU A 108 -10.52 14.61 0.15
N ALA A 109 -10.35 15.91 0.42
CA ALA A 109 -9.82 16.41 1.69
C ALA A 109 -10.72 15.99 2.86
N GLY A 110 -12.04 16.11 2.69
CA GLY A 110 -13.03 15.65 3.66
C GLY A 110 -12.92 14.16 3.93
N LYS A 111 -12.81 13.34 2.87
CA LYS A 111 -12.60 11.89 2.99
C LYS A 111 -11.31 11.57 3.74
N ILE A 112 -10.16 12.10 3.32
CA ILE A 112 -8.85 11.83 3.94
C ILE A 112 -8.84 12.27 5.41
N HIS A 113 -9.34 13.47 5.70
CA HIS A 113 -9.41 13.99 7.06
C HIS A 113 -10.29 13.13 7.94
N ALA A 114 -11.51 12.82 7.48
CA ALA A 114 -12.46 12.02 8.25
C ALA A 114 -11.90 10.63 8.51
N ALA A 115 -11.21 10.05 7.53
CA ALA A 115 -10.46 8.83 7.72
C ALA A 115 -9.42 9.02 8.83
N ALA A 116 -8.48 9.96 8.66
CA ALA A 116 -7.36 10.16 9.60
C ALA A 116 -7.82 10.41 11.04
N THR A 117 -8.95 11.09 11.25
CA THR A 117 -9.47 11.42 12.58
C THR A 117 -10.51 10.43 13.10
N THR A 118 -11.10 9.59 12.24
CA THR A 118 -12.21 8.68 12.55
C THR A 118 -11.90 7.27 12.04
N PRO A 119 -11.22 6.43 12.84
CA PRO A 119 -10.71 5.14 12.41
C PRO A 119 -11.76 4.16 11.86
N GLU A 120 -13.02 4.25 12.27
CA GLU A 120 -14.10 3.41 11.76
C GLU A 120 -14.42 3.69 10.29
N GLN A 121 -14.18 4.92 9.82
CA GLN A 121 -14.34 5.30 8.42
C GLN A 121 -13.13 4.90 7.56
N CYS A 122 -11.99 4.60 8.19
CA CYS A 122 -10.79 4.09 7.50
C CYS A 122 -11.08 2.76 6.80
N ALA A 123 -11.76 1.83 7.46
CA ALA A 123 -11.95 0.47 6.93
C ALA A 123 -12.73 0.46 5.60
N ALA A 124 -13.78 1.28 5.49
CA ALA A 124 -14.55 1.40 4.26
C ALA A 124 -13.74 2.03 3.12
N LEU A 125 -12.82 2.95 3.46
CA LEU A 125 -11.93 3.58 2.47
C LEU A 125 -10.79 2.65 2.05
N CYS A 126 -10.27 1.81 2.95
CA CYS A 126 -9.28 0.79 2.58
C CYS A 126 -9.84 -0.16 1.51
N GLU A 127 -11.12 -0.53 1.58
CA GLU A 127 -11.78 -1.31 0.53
C GLU A 127 -11.91 -0.54 -0.80
N GLU A 128 -12.24 0.76 -0.77
CA GLU A 128 -12.32 1.62 -1.97
C GLU A 128 -10.97 1.67 -2.73
N PHE A 129 -9.85 1.65 -2.00
CA PHE A 129 -8.49 1.78 -2.55
C PHE A 129 -7.70 0.45 -2.60
N ASP A 130 -8.38 -0.70 -2.43
CA ASP A 130 -7.76 -2.05 -2.46
C ASP A 130 -6.58 -2.21 -1.49
N MET A 131 -6.69 -1.62 -0.30
CA MET A 131 -5.68 -1.71 0.76
C MET A 131 -5.99 -2.89 1.69
N GLU A 132 -5.08 -3.87 1.76
CA GLU A 132 -5.26 -5.09 2.57
C GLU A 132 -5.29 -4.82 4.09
N GLU A 133 -4.57 -3.81 4.60
CA GLU A 133 -4.56 -3.45 6.04
C GLU A 133 -4.29 -1.95 6.28
N ALA A 134 -4.82 -1.42 7.40
CA ALA A 134 -4.52 -0.09 7.88
C ALA A 134 -3.21 -0.08 8.71
N TYR A 135 -2.15 0.53 8.16
CA TYR A 135 -0.84 0.67 8.81
C TYR A 135 -0.60 2.09 9.37
N THR A 136 0.47 2.28 10.14
CA THR A 136 0.93 3.63 10.51
C THR A 136 1.11 4.49 9.25
N GLY A 137 0.56 5.71 9.24
CA GLY A 137 0.63 6.59 8.07
C GLY A 137 -0.37 6.28 6.96
N TRP A 138 -1.37 5.42 7.20
CA TRP A 138 -2.38 5.03 6.21
C TRP A 138 -3.10 6.18 5.48
N HIS A 139 -3.33 7.33 6.14
CA HIS A 139 -3.99 8.49 5.53
C HIS A 139 -3.10 9.12 4.44
N VAL A 140 -1.78 9.03 4.62
CA VAL A 140 -0.77 9.42 3.65
C VAL A 140 -0.79 8.46 2.46
N THR A 141 -0.85 7.16 2.72
CA THR A 141 -0.97 6.13 1.67
C THR A 141 -2.24 6.32 0.84
N LEU A 142 -3.38 6.54 1.51
CA LEU A 142 -4.64 6.82 0.84
C LEU A 142 -4.56 8.09 -0.01
N MET A 143 -3.91 9.14 0.51
CA MET A 143 -3.70 10.36 -0.27
C MET A 143 -2.81 10.10 -1.50
N ARG A 144 -1.72 9.33 -1.37
CA ARG A 144 -0.86 8.94 -2.50
C ARG A 144 -1.63 8.19 -3.57
N LEU A 145 -2.39 7.16 -3.20
CA LEU A 145 -3.21 6.36 -4.13
C LEU A 145 -4.26 7.23 -4.82
N ALA A 146 -5.00 8.02 -4.05
CA ALA A 146 -6.04 8.91 -4.58
C ALA A 146 -5.48 9.97 -5.55
N LEU A 147 -4.27 10.48 -5.30
CA LEU A 147 -3.58 11.40 -6.20
C LEU A 147 -3.07 10.70 -7.46
N ARG A 148 -2.59 9.46 -7.35
CA ARG A 148 -2.16 8.65 -8.51
C ARG A 148 -3.31 8.33 -9.44
N ASP A 149 -4.44 7.88 -8.92
CA ASP A 149 -5.64 7.59 -9.72
C ASP A 149 -6.13 8.81 -10.50
N ARG A 150 -5.89 10.01 -9.95
CA ARG A 150 -6.22 11.31 -10.55
C ARG A 150 -5.11 11.88 -11.43
N LYS A 151 -4.00 11.15 -11.60
CA LYS A 151 -2.81 11.58 -12.37
C LYS A 151 -2.27 12.93 -11.89
N ARG A 152 -2.20 13.11 -10.58
CA ARG A 152 -1.65 14.31 -9.90
C ARG A 152 -0.31 14.06 -9.21
N LEU A 153 0.04 12.79 -9.08
CA LEU A 153 1.27 12.29 -8.51
C LEU A 153 1.57 10.95 -9.17
N ASP A 154 2.83 10.59 -9.31
CA ASP A 154 3.23 9.23 -9.65
C ASP A 154 4.44 8.84 -8.81
N TRP A 155 4.79 7.56 -8.85
CA TRP A 155 6.02 7.07 -8.26
C TRP A 155 6.63 5.93 -9.07
N VAL A 156 7.96 5.87 -9.04
CA VAL A 156 8.78 4.90 -9.75
C VAL A 156 9.82 4.32 -8.80
N ASP A 157 10.19 3.06 -8.98
CA ASP A 157 11.31 2.45 -8.27
C ASP A 157 12.62 3.10 -8.74
N TRP A 158 13.65 3.13 -7.89
CA TRP A 158 14.96 3.64 -8.29
C TRP A 158 15.62 2.87 -9.44
N LYS A 159 15.15 1.64 -9.72
CA LYS A 159 15.60 0.79 -10.84
C LYS A 159 14.72 0.90 -12.09
N GLU A 160 13.67 1.69 -12.04
CA GLU A 160 12.73 1.81 -13.17
C GLU A 160 13.45 2.36 -14.40
N ALA A 161 13.11 1.86 -15.59
CA ALA A 161 13.80 2.27 -16.80
C ALA A 161 13.54 3.76 -17.10
N PRO A 162 14.51 4.50 -17.67
CA PRO A 162 14.34 5.92 -18.01
C PRO A 162 13.08 6.23 -18.83
N GLU A 163 12.73 5.36 -19.78
CA GLU A 163 11.51 5.50 -20.60
C GLU A 163 10.22 5.43 -19.75
N GLU A 164 10.19 4.56 -18.74
CA GLU A 164 9.06 4.40 -17.82
C GLU A 164 8.94 5.63 -16.92
N VAL A 165 10.05 6.13 -16.37
CA VAL A 165 10.09 7.40 -15.59
C VAL A 165 9.57 8.57 -16.43
N PHE A 166 10.03 8.67 -17.68
CA PHE A 166 9.59 9.69 -18.62
C PHE A 166 8.09 9.58 -18.95
N ALA A 167 7.59 8.36 -19.15
CA ALA A 167 6.18 8.09 -19.40
C ALA A 167 5.29 8.47 -18.19
N SER A 168 5.73 8.16 -16.98
CA SER A 168 5.08 8.57 -15.73
C SER A 168 5.01 10.09 -15.60
N LEU A 169 6.12 10.80 -15.85
CA LEU A 169 6.10 12.27 -15.88
C LEU A 169 5.11 12.80 -16.92
N CYS A 170 5.11 12.26 -18.14
CA CYS A 170 4.18 12.67 -19.19
C CYS A 170 2.71 12.51 -18.80
N CYS A 171 2.37 11.54 -17.94
CA CYS A 171 1.00 11.34 -17.47
C CYS A 171 0.50 12.46 -16.55
N LEU A 172 1.41 13.21 -15.91
CA LEU A 172 1.11 14.32 -15.02
C LEU A 172 1.03 15.68 -15.75
N LEU A 173 1.48 15.74 -17.00
CA LEU A 173 1.61 16.99 -17.74
C LEU A 173 0.36 17.34 -18.58
N PRO A 174 0.18 18.63 -18.93
CA PRO A 174 -0.85 19.02 -19.89
C PRO A 174 -0.71 18.29 -21.23
N PRO A 175 -1.84 18.04 -21.95
CA PRO A 175 -1.79 17.45 -23.28
C PRO A 175 -0.86 18.21 -24.23
N GLY A 176 -0.02 17.48 -24.96
CA GLY A 176 0.97 18.05 -25.90
C GLY A 176 2.31 18.44 -25.26
N ALA A 177 2.43 18.45 -23.93
CA ALA A 177 3.68 18.83 -23.27
C ALA A 177 4.87 17.91 -23.63
N LYS A 178 4.59 16.61 -23.84
CA LYS A 178 5.57 15.58 -24.24
C LYS A 178 6.39 15.97 -25.47
N GLU A 179 5.80 16.64 -26.45
CA GLU A 179 6.46 16.98 -27.73
C GLU A 179 7.61 17.99 -27.58
N HIS A 180 7.68 18.65 -26.42
CA HIS A 180 8.66 19.69 -26.13
C HIS A 180 9.71 19.26 -25.11
N LEU A 181 9.52 18.11 -24.46
CA LEU A 181 10.48 17.55 -23.50
C LEU A 181 11.73 17.04 -24.22
N PRO A 182 12.90 17.04 -23.55
CA PRO A 182 14.09 16.41 -24.09
C PRO A 182 13.85 14.91 -24.35
N PRO A 183 14.52 14.32 -25.35
CA PRO A 183 14.44 12.89 -25.57
C PRO A 183 15.09 12.13 -24.40
N CYS A 184 14.58 10.94 -24.11
CA CYS A 184 15.09 10.06 -23.07
C CYS A 184 16.07 9.05 -23.69
N ASP A 185 17.26 9.53 -24.04
CA ASP A 185 18.25 8.75 -24.82
C ASP A 185 19.29 8.02 -23.95
N ASP A 186 19.33 8.30 -22.65
CA ASP A 186 20.23 7.66 -21.71
C ASP A 186 19.49 6.52 -21.01
N GLU A 187 19.78 5.28 -21.40
CA GLU A 187 19.17 4.07 -20.85
C GLU A 187 19.68 3.72 -19.44
N ASP A 188 20.80 4.31 -19.02
CA ASP A 188 21.43 4.05 -17.72
C ASP A 188 21.15 5.16 -16.68
N ALA A 189 20.39 6.20 -17.05
CA ALA A 189 20.09 7.33 -16.18
C ALA A 189 19.22 6.93 -14.98
N TYR A 190 19.48 7.54 -13.82
CA TYR A 190 18.61 7.38 -12.65
C TYR A 190 17.32 8.20 -12.80
N PRO A 191 16.21 7.80 -12.13
CA PRO A 191 14.94 8.49 -12.24
C PRO A 191 15.01 10.00 -11.99
N GLU A 192 15.77 10.44 -10.98
CA GLU A 192 15.96 11.86 -10.69
C GLU A 192 16.71 12.63 -11.79
N GLU A 193 17.59 11.98 -12.53
CA GLU A 193 18.33 12.59 -13.63
C GLU A 193 17.39 12.85 -14.82
N VAL A 194 16.52 11.89 -15.12
CA VAL A 194 15.46 12.03 -16.13
C VAL A 194 14.50 13.16 -15.75
N LEU A 195 14.04 13.19 -14.51
CA LEU A 195 13.14 14.24 -14.01
C LEU A 195 13.82 15.62 -14.03
N ARG A 196 15.09 15.72 -13.63
CA ARG A 196 15.84 16.98 -13.66
C ARG A 196 16.05 17.48 -15.08
N ALA A 197 16.37 16.61 -16.03
CA ALA A 197 16.55 16.98 -17.43
C ALA A 197 15.29 17.63 -18.02
N CYS A 198 14.11 17.23 -17.56
CA CYS A 198 12.83 17.81 -17.97
C CYS A 198 12.51 19.17 -17.30
N SER A 199 13.07 19.46 -16.12
CA SER A 199 12.70 20.63 -15.29
C SER A 199 12.80 21.97 -16.02
N PRO A 200 13.88 22.31 -16.76
CA PRO A 200 14.00 23.60 -17.42
C PRO A 200 12.89 23.86 -18.45
N VAL A 201 12.55 22.85 -19.26
CA VAL A 201 11.49 22.97 -20.26
C VAL A 201 10.12 23.16 -19.59
N LEU A 202 9.87 22.44 -18.50
CA LEU A 202 8.63 22.55 -17.74
C LEU A 202 8.47 23.94 -17.12
N HIS A 203 9.54 24.47 -16.53
CA HIS A 203 9.54 25.79 -15.94
C HIS A 203 9.34 26.87 -17.01
N ASP A 204 10.19 26.89 -18.03
CA ASP A 204 10.23 27.98 -19.01
C ASP A 204 9.00 28.04 -19.91
N ARG A 205 8.42 26.88 -20.27
CA ARG A 205 7.29 26.83 -21.21
C ARG A 205 5.93 26.75 -20.54
N TYR A 206 5.85 26.09 -19.39
CA TYR A 206 4.58 25.78 -18.75
C TYR A 206 4.43 26.45 -17.38
N GLY A 207 5.49 27.08 -16.85
CA GLY A 207 5.48 27.62 -15.49
C GLY A 207 5.24 26.52 -14.46
N LEU A 208 5.80 25.33 -14.69
CA LEU A 208 5.63 24.16 -13.84
C LEU A 208 6.95 23.76 -13.19
N THR A 209 6.87 23.26 -11.97
CA THR A 209 8.01 22.75 -11.20
C THR A 209 7.73 21.33 -10.73
N ILE A 210 8.72 20.46 -10.88
CA ILE A 210 8.66 19.10 -10.34
C ILE A 210 9.06 19.14 -8.87
N LEU A 211 8.19 18.62 -8.02
CA LEU A 211 8.47 18.38 -6.61
C LEU A 211 8.55 16.89 -6.36
N LEU A 212 9.54 16.49 -5.57
CA LEU A 212 9.70 15.14 -5.05
C LEU A 212 9.18 15.10 -3.62
N TRP A 213 8.46 14.03 -3.31
CA TRP A 213 8.07 13.69 -1.96
C TRP A 213 9.01 12.60 -1.44
N ASP A 214 9.87 12.99 -0.50
CA ASP A 214 10.73 12.06 0.20
C ASP A 214 9.91 11.20 1.18
N THR A 215 9.83 9.91 0.86
CA THR A 215 9.15 8.92 1.69
C THR A 215 10.13 8.03 2.48
N GLY A 216 11.44 8.29 2.37
CA GLY A 216 12.51 7.52 3.00
C GLY A 216 12.66 6.10 2.45
N GLY A 217 12.07 5.81 1.30
CA GLY A 217 12.10 4.51 0.63
C GLY A 217 12.84 4.54 -0.70
N ASP A 218 12.79 3.39 -1.37
CA ASP A 218 13.40 3.11 -2.68
C ASP A 218 12.59 3.70 -3.87
N GLU A 219 11.46 4.37 -3.59
CA GLU A 219 10.57 4.95 -4.59
C GLU A 219 10.76 6.46 -4.71
N TYR A 220 10.87 6.95 -5.94
CA TYR A 220 10.78 8.38 -6.26
C TYR A 220 9.33 8.75 -6.43
N VAL A 221 8.74 9.35 -5.40
CA VAL A 221 7.38 9.90 -5.46
C VAL A 221 7.46 11.34 -5.96
N PHE A 222 6.76 11.68 -7.03
CA PHE A 222 6.86 13.01 -7.63
C PHE A 222 5.53 13.55 -8.14
N MET A 223 5.48 14.88 -8.21
CA MET A 223 4.32 15.64 -8.65
C MET A 223 4.76 16.90 -9.37
N VAL A 224 3.82 17.54 -10.07
CA VAL A 224 4.07 18.79 -10.80
C VAL A 224 3.13 19.86 -10.27
N VAL A 225 3.68 21.02 -9.91
CA VAL A 225 2.93 22.17 -9.38
C VAL A 225 3.23 23.43 -10.19
N PRO A 226 2.36 24.46 -10.16
CA PRO A 226 2.69 25.77 -10.70
C PRO A 226 3.91 26.37 -9.98
N SER A 227 4.88 26.87 -10.75
CA SER A 227 6.15 27.41 -10.25
C SER A 227 5.96 28.59 -9.30
N ASP A 228 4.95 29.43 -9.53
CA ASP A 228 4.59 30.55 -8.65
C ASP A 228 3.94 30.12 -7.34
N LYS A 229 3.60 28.82 -7.20
CA LYS A 229 2.94 28.22 -6.04
C LYS A 229 3.82 27.26 -5.25
N VAL A 230 5.09 27.12 -5.60
CA VAL A 230 6.01 26.21 -4.90
C VAL A 230 6.04 26.50 -3.39
N SER A 231 6.20 27.75 -2.96
CA SER A 231 6.21 28.09 -1.53
C SER A 231 4.90 27.72 -0.80
N GLU A 232 3.76 27.80 -1.48
CA GLU A 232 2.46 27.40 -0.93
C GLU A 232 2.38 25.87 -0.77
N ALA A 233 2.89 25.13 -1.76
CA ALA A 233 2.98 23.67 -1.71
C ALA A 233 3.87 23.20 -0.55
N PHE A 234 5.03 23.82 -0.35
CA PHE A 234 5.91 23.52 0.78
C PHE A 234 5.26 23.82 2.14
N ALA A 235 4.56 24.95 2.27
CA ALA A 235 3.86 25.29 3.50
C ALA A 235 2.74 24.28 3.81
N ALA A 236 1.91 23.93 2.82
CA ALA A 236 0.85 22.94 2.98
C ALA A 236 1.43 21.55 3.31
N ALA A 237 2.49 21.12 2.62
CA ALA A 237 3.16 19.86 2.89
C ALA A 237 3.75 19.80 4.30
N SER A 238 4.37 20.88 4.79
CA SER A 238 4.91 20.96 6.14
C SER A 238 3.81 20.76 7.21
N GLU A 239 2.63 21.35 7.02
CA GLU A 239 1.48 21.16 7.91
C GLU A 239 0.91 19.73 7.87
N LEU A 240 1.17 19.00 6.79
CA LEU A 240 0.80 17.59 6.61
C LEU A 240 1.89 16.61 7.05
N GLY A 241 3.06 17.09 7.50
CA GLY A 241 4.21 16.24 7.82
C GLY A 241 4.83 15.57 6.59
N ILE A 242 4.67 16.18 5.41
CA ILE A 242 5.18 15.71 4.13
C ILE A 242 6.49 16.41 3.82
N THR A 243 7.54 15.64 3.59
CA THR A 243 8.85 16.16 3.16
C THR A 243 8.84 16.34 1.65
N LEU A 244 8.81 17.59 1.19
CA LEU A 244 8.99 17.92 -0.22
C LEU A 244 10.37 18.48 -0.47
N GLN A 245 10.86 18.27 -1.68
CA GLN A 245 12.06 18.90 -2.22
C GLN A 245 11.87 19.17 -3.72
N ARG A 246 12.57 20.17 -4.26
CA ARG A 246 12.61 20.37 -5.71
C ARG A 246 13.57 19.35 -6.31
N VAL A 247 13.25 18.82 -7.49
CA VAL A 247 14.16 17.90 -8.21
C VAL A 247 15.52 18.55 -8.51
N GLU A 248 15.52 19.88 -8.65
CA GLU A 248 16.72 20.68 -8.90
C GLU A 248 17.67 20.69 -7.69
N ASP A 249 17.15 20.65 -6.47
CA ASP A 249 17.92 20.82 -5.24
C ASP A 249 18.58 19.52 -4.73
N LEU A 250 18.27 18.38 -5.36
CA LEU A 250 18.70 17.04 -4.92
C LEU A 250 20.22 16.87 -4.78
N PHE A 251 21.03 17.66 -5.50
CA PHE A 251 22.50 17.56 -5.48
C PHE A 251 23.21 18.87 -5.12
N ASP A 252 22.46 19.94 -4.80
CA ASP A 252 23.04 21.21 -4.30
C ASP A 252 23.38 21.14 -2.79
N GLN A 253 23.23 19.95 -2.17
CA GLN A 253 23.67 19.67 -0.82
C GLN A 253 25.16 19.27 -0.82
N GLU A 254 26.05 20.22 -1.07
CA GLU A 254 27.48 20.14 -0.69
C GLU A 254 27.73 20.55 0.77
#